data_AF-A0A974WFA7-F1
#
_entry.id   AF-A0A974WFA7-F1
#
_cell.length_a   1.000
_cell.length_b   1.000
_cell.length_c   1.000
_cell.angle_alpha   90.00
_cell.angle_beta   90.00
_cell.angle_gamma   90.00
#
_symmetry.space_group_name_H-M   'P 1'
#
loop_
_entity.id
_entity.type
_entity.pdbx_description
1 polymer ?
#
loop_
_entity_poly.entity_id
_entity_poly.type
_entity_poly.pdbx_seq_one_letter_code
_entity_poly.pdbx_strand_id
1 'polypeptide(L)' 'MRYVPSPIKMRYSFIYSATANPSGRMQYHKIIPGKSKVRITRTEFIEAFNTLEILALKPIQEKNSPVFQLEFYV' A
#
# COMPACT_ATOMS: atom_id res chain seq x y z
N MET A 1 -13.26 -14.13 9.62
CA MET A 1 -12.49 -13.44 10.67
C MET A 1 -13.08 -12.04 10.85
N ARG A 2 -13.46 -11.66 12.07
CA ARG A 2 -13.79 -10.26 12.37
C ARG A 2 -12.48 -9.47 12.27
N TYR A 3 -12.43 -8.51 11.37
CA TYR A 3 -11.31 -7.58 11.21
C TYR A 3 -11.11 -6.82 12.53
N VAL A 4 -10.00 -7.08 13.23
CA VAL A 4 -9.60 -6.30 14.40
C VAL A 4 -8.61 -5.25 13.92
N PRO A 5 -8.98 -3.96 13.86
CA PRO A 5 -8.04 -2.93 13.43
C PRO A 5 -6.87 -2.84 14.41
N SER A 6 -5.67 -2.60 13.89
CA SER A 6 -4.49 -2.31 14.72
C SER A 6 -4.80 -1.13 15.67
N PRO A 7 -4.49 -1.24 16.97
CA PRO A 7 -4.65 -0.13 17.91
C PRO A 7 -3.68 1.03 17.62
N ILE A 8 -2.61 0.75 16.86
CA ILE A 8 -1.59 1.73 16.50
C ILE A 8 -1.91 2.29 15.10
N LYS A 9 -2.22 3.59 15.04
CA LYS A 9 -2.38 4.30 13.77
C LYS A 9 -1.02 4.49 13.12
N MET A 10 -0.76 3.80 12.01
CA MET A 10 0.39 4.10 11.17
C MET A 10 0.26 5.51 10.60
N ARG A 11 1.30 6.33 10.83
CA ARG A 11 1.41 7.67 10.22
C ARG A 11 2.12 7.52 8.89
N TYR A 12 1.52 8.05 7.83
CA TYR A 12 2.10 8.08 6.49
C TYR A 12 1.67 9.37 5.80
N SER A 13 2.52 9.89 4.91
CA SER A 13 2.20 11.12 4.13
C SER A 13 1.41 10.80 2.87
N PHE A 14 1.75 9.69 2.21
CA PHE A 14 1.08 9.17 1.02
C PHE A 14 1.39 7.68 0.85
N ILE A 15 0.50 6.96 0.18
CA ILE A 15 0.71 5.57 -0.23
C ILE A 15 0.50 5.49 -1.74
N TYR A 16 1.45 4.86 -2.44
CA TYR A 16 1.30 4.47 -3.83
C TYR A 16 0.92 2.99 -3.88
N SER A 17 -0.11 2.63 -4.64
CA SER A 17 -0.56 1.24 -4.77
C SER A 17 -0.74 0.85 -6.23
N ALA A 18 -0.26 -0.34 -6.59
CA ALA A 18 -0.49 -0.97 -7.89
C ALA A 18 -1.31 -2.25 -7.69
N THR A 19 -2.52 -2.30 -8.23
CA THR A 19 -3.46 -3.43 -8.06
C THR A 19 -3.98 -3.91 -9.41
N ALA A 20 -3.95 -5.21 -9.68
CA ALA A 20 -4.62 -5.78 -10.85
C ALA A 20 -6.14 -5.71 -10.68
N ASN A 21 -6.86 -5.31 -11.72
CA ASN A 21 -8.31 -5.44 -11.76
C ASN A 21 -8.71 -6.87 -12.18
N PRO A 22 -10.03 -7.21 -12.20
CA PRO A 22 -10.48 -8.53 -12.63
C PRO A 22 -10.05 -8.94 -14.04
N SER A 23 -9.77 -7.98 -14.94
CA SER A 23 -9.24 -8.26 -16.28
C SER A 23 -7.71 -8.37 -16.36
N GLY A 24 -7.01 -8.35 -15.22
CA GLY A 24 -5.56 -8.43 -15.13
C GLY A 24 -4.82 -7.13 -15.46
N ARG A 25 -5.53 -6.05 -15.81
CA ARG A 25 -4.92 -4.74 -16.06
C ARG A 25 -4.52 -4.09 -14.74
N MET A 26 -3.26 -3.68 -14.66
CA MET A 26 -2.73 -2.94 -13.51
C MET A 26 -3.38 -1.57 -13.39
N GLN A 27 -3.76 -1.23 -12.16
CA GLN A 27 -4.35 0.04 -11.77
C GLN A 27 -3.50 0.69 -10.70
N TYR A 28 -3.12 1.94 -10.93
CA TYR A 28 -2.23 2.68 -10.05
C TYR A 28 -3.03 3.74 -9.28
N HIS A 29 -2.74 3.88 -8.00
CA HIS A 29 -3.41 4.85 -7.14
C HIS A 29 -2.45 5.52 -6.19
N LYS A 30 -2.79 6.77 -5.84
CA LYS A 30 -2.18 7.54 -4.76
C LYS A 30 -3.24 7.76 -3.68
N ILE A 31 -2.88 7.44 -2.44
CA ILE A 31 -3.73 7.61 -1.26
C ILE A 31 -3.05 8.65 -0.38
N ILE A 32 -3.79 9.73 -0.07
CA ILE A 32 -3.33 10.79 0.83
C ILE A 32 -4.26 10.74 2.05
N PRO A 33 -3.72 10.72 3.29
CA PRO A 33 -4.56 10.72 4.49
C PRO A 33 -5.59 11.87 4.46
N GLY A 34 -6.83 11.56 4.80
CA GLY A 34 -7.92 12.55 4.80
C GLY A 34 -8.46 12.92 3.42
N LYS A 35 -7.94 12.32 2.33
CA LYS A 35 -8.46 12.50 0.96
C LYS A 35 -8.92 11.18 0.36
N SER A 36 -9.78 11.29 -0.63
CA SER A 36 -10.21 10.17 -1.47
C SER A 36 -9.02 9.53 -2.18
N LYS A 37 -9.09 8.21 -2.41
CA LYS A 37 -8.12 7.48 -3.24
C LYS A 37 -8.15 8.03 -4.66
N VAL A 38 -6.99 8.46 -5.18
CA VAL A 38 -6.86 9.07 -6.51
C VAL A 38 -6.25 8.07 -7.49
N ARG A 39 -6.83 7.96 -8.69
CA ARG A 39 -6.25 7.21 -9.82
C ARG A 39 -5.07 7.98 -10.38
N ILE A 40 -3.93 7.31 -10.57
CA ILE A 40 -2.73 7.92 -11.17
C ILE A 40 -2.28 7.12 -12.40
N THR A 41 -1.34 7.69 -13.15
CA THR A 41 -0.75 7.01 -14.32
C THR A 41 0.31 5.99 -13.91
N ARG A 42 0.64 5.07 -14.83
CA ARG A 42 1.78 4.16 -14.66
C ARG A 42 3.09 4.93 -14.53
N THR A 43 3.27 5.98 -15.32
CA THR A 43 4.48 6.80 -15.34
C THR A 43 4.71 7.47 -13.99
N GLU A 44 3.68 8.11 -13.42
CA GLU A 44 3.75 8.72 -12.09
C GLU A 44 4.09 7.68 -11.01
N PHE A 45 3.53 6.47 -11.10
CA PHE A 45 3.85 5.39 -10.17
C PHE A 45 5.32 4.94 -10.29
N ILE A 46 5.82 4.76 -11.51
CA ILE A 46 7.22 4.35 -11.74
C ILE A 46 8.19 5.45 -11.29
N GLU A 47 7.88 6.71 -11.57
CA GLU A 47 8.69 7.83 -11.13
C GLU A 47 8.75 7.88 -9.60
N ALA A 48 7.60 7.78 -8.93
CA ALA A 48 7.56 7.66 -7.47
C ALA A 48 8.42 6.47 -7.01
N PHE A 49 8.23 5.28 -7.61
CA PHE A 49 8.95 4.03 -7.29
C PHE A 49 10.48 4.16 -7.35
N ASN A 50 10.99 4.94 -8.30
CA ASN A 50 12.43 5.06 -8.54
C ASN A 50 13.09 6.25 -7.83
N THR A 51 12.32 7.28 -7.44
CA THR A 51 12.89 8.56 -7.00
C THR A 51 12.65 8.89 -5.54
N LEU A 52 11.59 8.33 -4.95
CA LEU A 52 11.30 8.54 -3.54
C LEU A 52 12.08 7.52 -2.71
N GLU A 53 12.51 7.91 -1.50
CA GLU A 53 12.94 6.96 -0.47
C GLU A 53 11.71 6.18 -0.01
N ILE A 54 11.42 5.11 -0.74
CA ILE A 54 10.17 4.36 -0.56
C ILE A 54 10.40 3.26 0.43
N LEU A 55 9.62 3.33 1.50
CA LEU A 55 9.36 2.18 2.33
C LEU A 55 8.38 1.27 1.57
N ALA A 56 8.87 0.30 0.80
CA ALA A 56 7.98 -0.69 0.21
C ALA A 56 7.53 -1.64 1.32
N LEU A 57 6.21 -1.73 1.53
CA LEU A 57 5.60 -2.51 2.59
C LEU A 57 4.85 -3.70 2.00
N LYS A 58 5.21 -4.89 2.46
CA LYS A 58 4.44 -6.10 2.17
C LYS A 58 3.86 -6.66 3.47
N PRO A 59 2.53 -6.63 3.65
CA PRO A 59 1.91 -7.30 4.77
C PRO A 59 1.97 -8.81 4.54
N ILE A 60 2.54 -9.53 5.50
CA ILE A 60 2.56 -10.99 5.53
C ILE A 60 1.60 -11.42 6.63
N GLN A 61 0.51 -12.08 6.24
CA GLN A 61 -0.45 -12.62 7.19
C GLN A 61 0.12 -13.90 7.81
N GLU A 62 0.28 -13.90 9.14
CA GLU A 62 0.70 -15.09 9.88
C GLU A 62 -0.50 -16.04 10.05
N LYS A 63 -0.36 -17.30 9.65
CA LYS A 63 -1.52 -18.22 9.56
C LYS A 63 -2.10 -18.57 10.93
N ASN A 64 -1.25 -18.60 11.95
CA ASN A 64 -1.60 -19.07 13.31
C ASN A 64 -1.56 -17.96 14.36
N SER A 65 -1.55 -16.70 13.95
CA SER A 65 -1.47 -15.57 14.87
C SER A 65 -2.40 -14.44 14.44
N PRO A 66 -3.03 -13.71 15.37
CA PRO A 66 -3.83 -12.52 15.04
C PRO A 66 -2.95 -11.33 14.61
N VAL A 67 -1.63 -11.50 14.53
CA VAL A 67 -0.68 -10.48 14.08
C VAL A 67 -0.42 -10.60 12.59
N PHE A 68 -0.14 -9.48 11.95
CA PHE A 68 0.46 -9.45 10.61
C PHE A 68 1.88 -8.92 10.74
N GLN A 69 2.79 -9.48 9.96
CA GLN A 69 4.15 -8.98 9.83
C GLN A 69 4.20 -7.96 8.70
N LEU A 70 5.10 -6.99 8.83
CA LEU A 70 5.43 -6.07 7.75
C LEU A 70 6.85 -6.36 7.32
N GLU A 71 7.01 -6.74 6.06
CA GLU A 71 8.31 -6.80 5.40
C GLU A 71 8.59 -5.43 4.80
N PHE A 72 9.75 -4.86 5.13
CA PHE A 72 10.21 -3.54 4.72
C PHE A 72 11.36 -3.70 3.73
N TYR A 73 11.25 -3.05 2.57
CA TYR A 73 12.36 -2.88 1.65
C TYR A 73 12.76 -1.40 1.66
N VAL A 74 14.05 -1.15 1.92
CA VAL A 74 14.70 0.17 1.91
C VAL A 74 15.58 0.25 0.68
#